data_AF-A0A330M3J5-F1
#
_entry.id   AF-A0A330M3J5-F1
#
_cell.length_a   1.000
_cell.length_b   1.000
_cell.length_c   1.000
_cell.angle_alpha   90.00
_cell.angle_beta   90.00
_cell.angle_gamma   90.00
#
_symmetry.space_group_name_H-M   'P 1'
#
loop_
_entity.id
_entity.type
_entity.pdbx_description
1 polymer ?
#
loop_
_entity_poly.entity_id
_entity_poly.type
_entity_poly.pdbx_seq_one_letter_code
_entity_poly.pdbx_strand_id
1 'polypeptide(L)'
;MKLIQRWPLMYNVSSENVQEYSLQVAMVAHSLAIIANHKFGKSLFPERAATIAIFHDASEIITGDLPTPVKYFNKEIEAEYKIRY
;
A
#
# COMPACT_ATOMS: atom_id res chain seq x y z
N MET A 1 10.31 -5.97 -1.10
CA MET A 1 9.11 -6.08 -0.25
C MET A 1 8.89 -7.46 0.37
N LYS A 2 9.36 -8.58 -0.21
CA LYS A 2 9.16 -9.94 0.34
C LYS A 2 9.67 -10.16 1.79
N LEU A 3 10.71 -9.43 2.20
CA LEU A 3 11.38 -9.64 3.49
C LEU A 3 10.73 -8.89 4.67
N ILE A 4 9.72 -8.05 4.41
CA ILE A 4 9.07 -7.22 5.43
C ILE A 4 7.71 -7.81 5.73
N GLN A 5 7.51 -8.19 6.98
CA GLN A 5 6.26 -8.75 7.47
C GLN A 5 5.34 -7.62 7.94
N ARG A 6 4.06 -7.75 7.61
CA ARG A 6 3.03 -6.88 8.17
C ARG A 6 2.59 -7.39 9.54
N TRP A 7 2.06 -6.47 10.35
CA TRP A 7 1.54 -6.78 11.68
C TRP A 7 2.57 -7.46 12.62
N PRO A 8 3.84 -7.02 12.66
CA PRO A 8 4.90 -7.74 13.39
C PRO A 8 4.68 -7.77 14.91
N LEU A 9 3.79 -6.93 15.45
CA LEU A 9 3.47 -6.85 16.88
C LEU A 9 2.13 -7.49 17.26
N MET A 10 1.42 -8.09 16.30
CA MET A 10 0.11 -8.72 16.51
C MET A 10 0.19 -10.24 16.30
N TYR A 11 -0.71 -10.99 16.92
CA TYR A 11 -0.86 -12.41 16.61
C TYR A 11 -1.47 -12.57 15.21
N ASN A 12 -0.79 -13.32 14.34
CA ASN A 12 -1.23 -13.56 12.97
C ASN A 12 -1.53 -15.04 12.76
N VAL A 13 -2.74 -15.36 12.26
CA VAL A 13 -3.13 -16.72 11.88
C VAL A 13 -2.38 -17.18 10.63
N SER A 14 -2.12 -16.24 9.71
CA SER A 14 -1.22 -16.42 8.57
C SER A 14 -0.28 -15.21 8.53
N SER A 15 0.99 -15.45 8.25
CA SER A 15 1.92 -14.35 7.96
C SER A 15 1.58 -13.74 6.59
N GLU A 16 1.76 -12.42 6.50
CA GLU A 16 1.62 -11.65 5.27
C GLU A 16 2.83 -10.74 5.14
N ASN A 17 3.45 -10.72 3.96
CA ASN A 17 4.53 -9.80 3.66
C ASN A 17 4.07 -8.64 2.77
N VAL A 18 4.84 -7.54 2.75
CA VAL A 18 4.50 -6.32 2.01
C VAL A 18 4.35 -6.58 0.50
N GLN A 19 5.01 -7.58 -0.08
CA GLN A 19 4.83 -7.92 -1.50
C GLN A 19 3.44 -8.52 -1.77
N GLU A 20 2.97 -9.44 -0.93
CA GLU A 20 1.64 -10.05 -1.05
C GLU A 20 0.54 -9.00 -0.87
N TYR A 21 0.70 -8.18 0.17
CA TYR A 21 -0.19 -7.05 0.42
C TYR A 21 -0.25 -6.09 -0.79
N SER A 22 0.92 -5.66 -1.30
CA SER A 22 0.98 -4.71 -2.42
C SER A 22 0.32 -5.28 -3.69
N LEU A 23 0.45 -6.59 -3.93
CA LEU A 23 -0.24 -7.26 -5.03
C LEU A 23 -1.76 -7.21 -4.85
N GLN A 24 -2.27 -7.52 -3.65
CA GLN A 24 -3.71 -7.46 -3.37
C GLN A 24 -4.26 -6.04 -3.53
N VAL A 25 -3.55 -5.02 -3.04
CA VAL A 25 -3.93 -3.60 -3.22
C VAL A 25 -3.97 -3.25 -4.72
N ALA A 26 -2.99 -3.71 -5.50
CA ALA A 26 -2.97 -3.46 -6.94
C ALA A 26 -4.18 -4.08 -7.66
N MET A 27 -4.57 -5.31 -7.29
CA MET A 27 -5.76 -5.97 -7.83
C MET A 27 -7.05 -5.20 -7.50
N VAL A 28 -7.17 -4.70 -6.27
CA VAL A 28 -8.31 -3.88 -5.84
C VAL A 28 -8.34 -2.54 -6.58
N ALA A 29 -7.22 -1.82 -6.64
CA ALA A 29 -7.11 -0.52 -7.32
C ALA A 29 -7.44 -0.63 -8.82
N HIS A 30 -6.95 -1.68 -9.48
CA HIS A 30 -7.26 -1.97 -10.88
C HIS A 30 -8.77 -2.20 -11.08
N SER A 31 -9.36 -3.06 -10.24
CA SER A 31 -10.79 -3.39 -10.31
C SER A 31 -11.67 -2.17 -10.07
N LEU A 32 -11.30 -1.32 -9.10
CA LEU A 32 -12.01 -0.06 -8.82
C LEU A 32 -11.92 0.91 -10.00
N ALA A 33 -10.78 1.01 -10.67
CA ALA A 33 -10.63 1.85 -11.86
C ALA A 33 -11.51 1.37 -13.03
N ILE A 34 -11.61 0.05 -13.23
CA ILE A 34 -12.53 -0.56 -14.21
C ILE A 34 -13.98 -0.20 -13.86
N ILE A 35 -14.40 -0.43 -12.61
CA ILE A 35 -15.76 -0.12 -12.15
C ILE A 35 -16.06 1.37 -12.31
N ALA A 36 -15.13 2.25 -11.96
CA ALA A 36 -15.25 3.70 -12.14
C ALA A 36 -15.53 4.08 -13.60
N ASN A 37 -14.80 3.49 -14.54
CA ASN A 37 -14.99 3.73 -15.96
C ASN A 37 -16.36 3.21 -16.44
N HIS A 38 -16.74 1.98 -16.08
CA HIS A 38 -17.97 1.35 -16.56
C HIS A 38 -19.27 1.86 -15.91
N LYS A 39 -19.26 2.13 -14.60
CA LYS A 39 -20.46 2.48 -13.84
C LYS A 39 -20.65 3.99 -13.66
N PHE A 40 -19.55 4.74 -13.68
CA PHE A 40 -19.56 6.16 -13.34
C PHE A 40 -19.03 7.06 -14.44
N GLY A 41 -18.78 6.51 -15.64
CA GLY A 41 -18.34 7.27 -16.82
C GLY A 41 -17.00 7.97 -16.64
N LYS A 42 -16.13 7.46 -15.75
CA LYS A 42 -14.78 7.99 -15.57
C LYS A 42 -13.86 7.60 -16.74
N SER A 43 -12.74 8.30 -16.85
CA SER A 43 -11.67 7.99 -17.80
C SER A 43 -10.37 7.84 -17.03
N LEU A 44 -10.24 6.72 -16.32
CA LEU A 44 -9.06 6.32 -15.58
C LEU A 44 -8.28 5.25 -16.36
N PHE A 45 -7.00 5.10 -16.04
CA PHE A 45 -6.10 4.08 -16.58
C PHE A 45 -5.89 2.98 -15.53
N PRO A 46 -6.61 1.84 -15.59
CA PRO A 46 -6.53 0.80 -14.57
C PRO A 46 -5.13 0.21 -14.39
N GLU A 47 -4.35 0.09 -15.46
CA GLU A 47 -2.96 -0.35 -15.47
C GLU A 47 -2.03 0.60 -14.72
N ARG A 48 -2.27 1.91 -14.82
CA ARG A 48 -1.52 2.92 -14.07
C ARG A 48 -1.89 2.89 -12.59
N ALA A 49 -3.18 2.74 -12.28
CA ALA A 49 -3.64 2.58 -10.90
C ALA A 49 -3.02 1.36 -10.23
N ALA A 50 -2.99 0.22 -10.93
CA ALA A 50 -2.33 -1.00 -10.45
C ALA A 50 -0.83 -0.79 -10.23
N THR A 51 -0.14 -0.12 -11.16
CA THR A 51 1.30 0.13 -11.06
C THR A 51 1.64 1.02 -9.87
N ILE A 52 0.88 2.10 -9.65
CA ILE A 52 1.07 2.97 -8.48
C ILE A 52 0.85 2.16 -7.19
N ALA A 53 -0.19 1.33 -7.15
CA ALA A 53 -0.48 0.47 -6.01
C ALA A 53 0.61 -0.60 -5.76
N ILE A 54 1.31 -1.09 -6.78
CA ILE A 54 2.45 -2.00 -6.57
C ILE A 54 3.58 -1.33 -5.76
N PHE A 55 3.80 -0.02 -5.95
CA PHE A 55 4.93 0.70 -5.36
C PHE A 55 4.57 1.63 -4.18
N HIS A 56 3.29 1.69 -3.78
CA HIS A 56 2.85 2.67 -2.79
C HIS A 56 3.55 2.56 -1.44
N ASP A 57 3.92 1.34 -1.03
CA ASP A 57 4.64 1.05 0.22
C ASP A 57 6.13 0.75 -0.01
N ALA A 58 6.70 1.13 -1.16
CA ALA A 58 8.11 0.89 -1.45
C ALA A 58 9.05 1.65 -0.48
N SER A 59 8.62 2.80 0.07
CA SER A 59 9.35 3.56 1.10
C SER A 59 9.52 2.77 2.40
N GLU A 60 8.56 1.89 2.73
CA GLU A 60 8.61 1.05 3.93
C GLU A 60 9.76 0.04 3.90
N ILE A 61 10.40 -0.16 2.74
CA ILE A 61 11.60 -0.98 2.63
C ILE A 61 12.77 -0.41 3.43
N ILE A 62 12.88 0.92 3.49
CA ILE A 62 14.00 1.61 4.14
C ILE A 62 13.68 1.86 5.62
N THR A 63 12.43 2.18 5.94
CA THR A 63 12.00 2.57 7.29
C THR A 63 11.48 1.41 8.14
N GLY A 64 11.13 0.28 7.53
CA GLY A 64 10.41 -0.83 8.17
C GLY A 64 8.91 -0.58 8.28
N ASP A 65 8.10 -1.64 8.40
CA ASP A 65 6.66 -1.49 8.65
C ASP A 65 6.43 -1.12 10.13
N LEU A 66 6.19 0.16 10.38
CA LEU A 66 5.79 0.64 11.71
C LEU A 66 4.27 0.48 11.92
N PRO A 67 3.82 0.12 13.13
CA PRO A 67 2.39 0.11 13.45
C PRO A 67 1.76 1.50 13.26
N THR A 68 0.51 1.54 12.81
CA THR A 68 -0.29 2.76 12.61
C THR A 68 -0.20 3.76 13.79
N PRO A 69 -0.27 3.35 15.08
CA PRO A 69 -0.15 4.29 16.19
C PRO A 69 1.21 4.99 16.28
N VAL A 70 2.29 4.34 15.84
CA VAL A 70 3.65 4.89 15.84
C VAL A 70 3.86 5.82 14.64
N LYS A 71 3.35 5.42 13.46
CA LYS A 71 3.42 6.21 12.21
C LYS A 71 2.83 7.62 12.38
N TYR A 72 1.79 7.79 13.19
CA TYR A 72 1.10 9.07 13.40
C TYR A 72 1.39 9.76 14.75
N PHE A 73 2.31 9.23 15.55
CA PHE A 73 2.64 9.79 16.86
C PHE A 73 3.46 11.10 16.76
N ASN A 74 4.36 11.18 15.77
CA ASN A 74 5.19 12.37 15.50
C ASN A 74 5.05 12.78 14.03
N LYS A 75 4.77 14.06 13.78
CA LYS A 75 4.67 14.65 12.44
C LYS A 75 5.96 14.52 11.61
N GLU A 76 7.11 14.46 12.27
CA GLU A 76 8.40 14.23 11.59
C GLU A 76 8.51 12.81 11.05
N ILE A 77 8.02 11.81 11.81
CA ILE A 77 7.98 10.40 11.37
C ILE A 77 6.96 10.25 10.24
N GLU A 78 5.78 10.87 10.34
CA GLU A 78 4.77 10.86 9.29
C GLU A 78 5.31 11.37 7.94
N ALA A 79 6.16 12.40 7.97
CA ALA A 79 6.73 13.00 6.78
C ALA A 79 7.74 12.10 6.04
N GLU A 80 8.46 11.23 6.75
CA GLU A 80 9.38 10.24 6.17
C GLU A 80 8.63 9.05 5.53
N TYR A 81 7.43 8.72 6.01
CA TYR A 81 6.59 7.66 5.42
C TYR A 81 5.84 8.11 4.16
N LYS A 82 5.63 9.41 3.96
CA LYS A 82 4.97 9.95 2.76
C LYS A 82 5.97 10.06 1.60
N ILE A 83 5.66 9.40 0.48
CA ILE A 83 6.39 9.59 -0.79
C ILE A 83 6.26 11.06 -1.21
N ARG A 84 7.40 11.77 -1.29
CA ARG A 84 7.48 13.10 -1.88
C ARG A 84 7.38 12.97 -3.41
N TYR A 85 6.29 13.47 -4.00
CA TYR A 85 6.17 13.73 -5.43
C TYR A 85 6.55 15.17 -5.75
#